data_AF-A0A1Q7VPZ3-F1
#
_entry.id   AF-A0A1Q7VPZ3-F1
#
_cell.length_a   1.000
_cell.length_b   1.000
_cell.length_c   1.000
_cell.angle_alpha   90.00
_cell.angle_beta   90.00
_cell.angle_gamma   90.00
#
_symmetry.space_group_name_H-M   'P 1'
#
loop_
_entity.id
_entity.type
_entity.pdbx_description
1 polymer ?
#
loop_
_entity_poly.entity_id
_entity_poly.type
_entity_poly.pdbx_seq_one_letter_code
_entity_poly.pdbx_strand_id
1 'polypeptide(L)'
;MREFPEDLRATVFANTGCKAVFAGIDPQDAAYIADFWGKQWVPETTVTTGQENTTRTGTITGPPERRRSVQSMGRNAKRPGQLLALTGGSSVAQQRSVSTRPVERYVWSPSEIINEIPTGHALVSLATADGFRTPPVLVDLRG
;
A
#
# COMPACT_ATOMS: atom_id res chain seq x y z
N MET A 1 20.17 20.91 18.68
CA MET A 1 21.59 20.78 18.25
C MET A 1 22.27 22.11 17.91
N ARG A 2 21.55 23.24 17.84
CA ARG A 2 22.14 24.54 17.49
C ARG A 2 23.21 25.06 18.46
N GLU A 3 23.21 24.56 19.69
CA GLU A 3 24.18 24.92 20.72
C GLU A 3 25.60 24.38 20.43
N PHE A 4 25.74 23.44 19.49
CA PHE A 4 27.02 22.87 19.09
C PHE A 4 27.46 23.38 17.71
N PRO A 5 28.77 23.63 17.51
CA PRO A 5 29.37 23.83 16.20
C PRO A 5 29.03 22.68 15.24
N GLU A 6 28.82 22.98 13.96
CA GLU A 6 28.35 22.01 12.96
C GLU A 6 29.26 20.77 12.88
N ASP A 7 30.57 20.98 12.91
CA ASP A 7 31.59 19.91 12.86
C ASP A 7 31.50 18.93 14.04
N LEU A 8 31.01 19.38 15.20
CA LEU A 8 30.92 18.56 16.42
C LEU A 8 29.57 17.86 16.59
N ARG A 9 28.52 18.30 15.87
CA ARG A 9 27.17 17.73 16.00
C ARG A 9 27.16 16.24 15.72
N ALA A 10 27.78 15.83 14.62
CA ALA A 10 27.86 14.42 14.24
C ALA A 10 28.57 13.59 15.32
N THR A 11 29.69 14.08 15.86
CA THR A 11 30.44 13.37 16.90
C THR A 11 29.68 13.26 18.21
N VAL A 12 29.12 14.35 18.72
CA VAL A 12 28.31 14.36 19.95
C VAL A 12 27.12 13.41 19.81
N PHE A 13 26.48 13.44 18.64
CA PHE A 13 25.34 12.60 18.37
C PHE A 13 25.73 11.12 18.21
N ALA A 14 26.78 10.81 17.47
CA ALA A 14 27.24 9.44 17.27
C ALA A 14 27.72 8.79 18.58
N ASN A 15 28.34 9.56 19.48
CA ASN A 15 28.90 9.03 20.72
C ASN A 15 27.82 8.74 21.80
N THR A 16 26.57 9.14 21.57
CA THR A 16 25.47 8.92 22.52
C THR A 16 24.63 7.72 22.07
N GLY A 17 24.69 6.62 22.85
CA GLY A 17 23.94 5.40 22.60
C GLY A 17 22.42 5.60 22.64
N CYS A 18 21.87 5.97 23.78
CA CYS A 18 20.43 6.16 23.92
C CYS A 18 19.99 7.53 23.39
N LYS A 19 18.80 7.60 22.78
CA LYS A 19 18.24 8.82 22.22
C LYS A 19 16.75 8.90 22.51
N ALA A 20 16.29 10.09 22.86
CA ALA A 20 14.87 10.39 23.06
C ALA A 20 14.50 11.67 22.31
N VAL A 21 13.33 11.66 21.68
CA VAL A 21 12.74 12.82 20.99
C VAL A 21 11.33 13.04 21.50
N PHE A 22 11.04 14.28 21.88
CA PHE A 22 9.74 14.68 22.41
C PHE A 22 8.96 15.49 21.36
N ALA A 23 7.65 15.57 21.56
CA ALA A 23 6.79 16.43 20.75
C ALA A 23 7.27 17.89 20.79
N GLY A 24 7.21 18.58 19.64
CA GLY A 24 7.61 19.98 19.52
C GLY A 24 9.11 20.22 19.28
N ILE A 25 9.85 19.20 18.85
CA ILE A 25 11.25 19.35 18.43
C ILE A 25 11.37 20.29 17.21
N ASP A 26 12.48 21.04 17.15
CA ASP A 26 12.80 21.89 16.00
C ASP A 26 12.97 21.05 14.71
N PRO A 27 12.47 21.52 13.55
CA PRO A 27 12.54 20.77 12.30
C PRO A 27 13.95 20.39 11.86
N GLN A 28 14.94 21.23 12.16
CA GLN A 28 16.34 20.98 11.81
C GLN A 28 16.90 19.85 12.67
N ASP A 29 16.58 19.85 13.97
CA ASP A 29 16.99 18.76 14.87
C ASP A 29 16.28 17.45 14.50
N ALA A 30 15.01 17.49 14.10
CA ALA A 30 14.28 16.32 13.61
C ALA A 30 14.92 15.70 12.36
N ALA A 31 15.44 16.53 11.44
CA ALA A 31 16.14 16.04 10.25
C ALA A 31 17.41 15.23 10.60
N TYR A 32 18.27 15.76 11.48
CA TYR A 32 19.46 15.05 11.93
C TYR A 32 19.13 13.72 12.62
N ILE A 33 18.03 13.68 13.38
CA ILE A 33 17.63 12.47 14.09
C ILE A 33 17.06 11.42 13.13
N ALA A 34 16.25 11.83 12.16
CA ALA A 34 15.75 10.96 11.10
C ALA A 34 16.90 10.34 10.29
N ASP A 35 17.89 11.14 9.91
CA ASP A 35 19.08 10.66 9.21
C ASP A 35 19.91 9.69 10.07
N PHE A 36 19.99 9.92 11.38
CA PHE A 36 20.70 9.03 12.30
C PHE A 36 20.01 7.68 12.48
N TRP A 37 18.69 7.64 12.66
CA TRP A 37 17.95 6.38 12.72
C TRP A 37 17.91 5.68 11.37
N GLY A 38 18.14 6.43 10.30
CA GLY A 38 18.37 5.92 8.96
C GLY A 38 17.09 5.45 8.31
N LYS A 39 17.29 4.67 7.26
CA LYS A 39 16.22 4.15 6.40
C LYS A 39 16.18 2.65 6.47
N GLN A 40 14.98 2.11 6.41
CA GLN A 40 14.72 0.68 6.31
C GLN A 40 14.05 0.37 4.97
N TRP A 41 14.33 -0.82 4.44
CA TRP A 41 13.67 -1.34 3.26
C TRP A 41 12.30 -1.86 3.66
N VAL A 42 11.25 -1.15 3.25
CA VAL A 42 9.86 -1.58 3.48
C VAL A 42 9.30 -2.12 2.17
N PRO A 43 8.71 -3.33 2.14
CA PRO A 43 8.02 -3.83 0.96
C PRO A 43 6.74 -3.02 0.74
N GLU A 44 6.70 -2.23 -0.32
CA GLU A 44 5.50 -1.50 -0.71
C GLU A 44 4.66 -2.38 -1.63
N THR A 45 3.38 -2.56 -1.27
CA THR A 45 2.43 -3.38 -2.03
C THR A 45 1.51 -2.48 -2.84
N THR A 46 1.70 -2.46 -4.16
CA THR A 46 0.78 -1.77 -5.07
C THR A 46 -0.32 -2.74 -5.49
N VAL A 47 -1.56 -2.41 -5.15
CA VAL A 47 -2.75 -3.15 -5.58
C VAL A 47 -3.37 -2.39 -6.74
N THR A 48 -3.26 -2.94 -7.95
CA THR A 48 -3.97 -2.40 -9.11
C THR A 48 -5.27 -3.18 -9.29
N THR A 49 -6.41 -2.52 -9.08
CA THR A 49 -7.73 -3.07 -9.42
C THR A 49 -8.08 -2.62 -10.83
N GLY A 50 -7.86 -3.50 -11.82
CA GLY A 50 -8.38 -3.29 -13.16
C GLY A 50 -9.86 -3.71 -13.21
N GLN A 51 -10.77 -2.79 -13.51
CA GLN A 51 -12.12 -3.13 -13.97
C GLN A 51 -12.11 -3.23 -15.49
N GLU A 52 -12.03 -4.45 -16.03
CA GLU A 52 -12.26 -4.66 -17.46
C GLU A 52 -13.76 -4.73 -17.73
N ASN A 53 -14.36 -3.63 -18.16
CA ASN A 53 -15.69 -3.66 -18.76
C ASN A 53 -15.56 -4.14 -20.20
N THR A 54 -15.52 -5.46 -20.41
CA THR A 54 -15.69 -6.06 -21.75
C THR A 54 -17.15 -5.90 -22.18
N THR A 55 -17.52 -4.71 -22.64
CA THR A 55 -18.74 -4.52 -23.43
C THR A 55 -18.50 -5.22 -24.77
N ARG A 56 -18.95 -6.47 -24.89
CA ARG A 56 -19.10 -7.12 -26.20
C ARG A 56 -20.21 -6.38 -26.96
N THR A 57 -19.84 -5.31 -27.65
CA THR A 57 -20.67 -4.71 -28.69
C THR A 57 -20.94 -5.78 -29.73
N GLY A 58 -22.19 -6.22 -29.82
CA GLY A 58 -22.65 -7.16 -30.83
C GLY A 58 -22.54 -6.52 -32.21
N THR A 59 -21.42 -6.74 -32.88
CA THR A 59 -21.27 -6.40 -34.30
C THR A 59 -21.95 -7.50 -35.10
N ILE A 60 -23.18 -7.20 -35.54
CA ILE A 60 -23.93 -8.03 -36.48
C ILE A 60 -23.23 -7.92 -37.83
N THR A 61 -22.37 -8.88 -38.15
CA THR A 61 -21.81 -9.03 -39.49
C THR A 61 -22.20 -10.42 -39.99
N GLY A 62 -23.32 -10.49 -40.73
CA GLY A 62 -23.57 -11.62 -41.63
C GLY A 62 -22.48 -11.66 -42.71
N PRO A 63 -22.17 -12.83 -43.31
CA PRO A 63 -22.92 -13.27 -44.49
C PRO A 63 -22.94 -14.83 -44.63
N PRO A 64 -23.12 -15.44 -45.82
CA PRO A 64 -24.38 -16.10 -46.19
C PRO A 64 -24.21 -17.61 -46.42
N GLU A 65 -24.94 -18.47 -45.71
CA GLU A 65 -24.84 -19.91 -45.94
C GLU A 65 -26.10 -20.53 -46.54
N ARG A 66 -25.84 -21.07 -47.73
CA ARG A 66 -26.68 -21.74 -48.71
C ARG A 66 -26.75 -23.23 -48.37
N ARG A 67 -27.89 -23.87 -48.68
CA ARG A 67 -28.19 -25.33 -48.62
C ARG A 67 -28.46 -25.84 -47.20
N ARG A 68 -29.45 -26.69 -46.95
CA ARG A 68 -30.16 -27.64 -47.83
C ARG A 68 -31.52 -27.95 -47.20
N SER A 69 -32.53 -28.05 -48.06
CA SER A 69 -33.84 -28.64 -47.79
C SER A 69 -33.73 -30.09 -47.33
N VAL A 70 -34.47 -30.51 -46.30
CA VAL A 70 -35.24 -31.77 -46.29
C VAL A 70 -36.40 -31.65 -45.27
N GLN A 71 -37.62 -31.76 -45.79
CA GLN A 71 -38.85 -32.44 -45.28
C GLN A 71 -38.98 -32.63 -43.75
N SER A 72 -40.13 -32.43 -43.11
CA SER A 72 -41.44 -32.96 -43.48
C SER A 72 -42.56 -32.31 -42.66
N MET A 73 -43.76 -32.40 -43.23
CA MET A 73 -45.04 -31.94 -42.72
C MET A 73 -45.41 -32.69 -41.43
N GLY A 74 -45.67 -31.97 -40.35
CA GLY A 74 -46.12 -32.53 -39.08
C GLY A 74 -46.93 -31.51 -38.30
N ARG A 75 -48.25 -31.51 -38.53
CA ARG A 75 -49.24 -30.73 -37.79
C ARG A 75 -49.29 -31.21 -36.33
N ASN A 76 -49.58 -30.26 -35.44
CA ASN A 76 -50.16 -30.43 -34.12
C ASN A 76 -49.41 -31.30 -33.11
N ALA A 77 -48.86 -30.67 -32.08
CA ALA A 77 -49.35 -30.83 -30.70
C ALA A 77 -48.34 -30.26 -29.71
N LYS A 78 -48.88 -29.50 -28.74
CA LYS A 78 -48.38 -29.31 -27.37
C LYS A 78 -46.86 -29.15 -27.20
N ARG A 79 -46.42 -27.91 -26.92
CA ARG A 79 -45.19 -27.71 -26.15
C ARG A 79 -45.48 -26.89 -24.88
N PRO A 80 -45.26 -27.48 -23.68
CA PRO A 80 -45.34 -26.75 -22.42
C PRO A 80 -44.21 -25.72 -22.35
N GLY A 81 -44.46 -24.66 -21.58
CA GLY A 81 -43.60 -23.50 -21.42
C GLY A 81 -42.12 -23.84 -21.32
N GLN A 82 -41.38 -23.49 -22.36
CA GLN A 82 -39.93 -23.36 -22.28
C GLN A 82 -39.67 -21.90 -21.91
N LEU A 83 -39.66 -21.62 -20.60
CA LEU A 83 -39.19 -20.34 -20.08
C LEU A 83 -37.77 -20.14 -20.60
N LEU A 84 -37.63 -19.12 -21.43
CA LEU A 84 -36.39 -18.59 -21.94
C LEU A 84 -35.58 -18.06 -20.74
N ALA A 85 -34.68 -18.88 -20.20
CA ALA A 85 -33.77 -18.50 -19.13
C ALA A 85 -32.72 -17.53 -19.69
N LEU A 86 -33.08 -16.25 -19.80
CA LEU A 86 -32.17 -15.14 -20.03
C LEU A 86 -31.49 -14.78 -18.71
N THR A 87 -30.67 -15.68 -18.16
CA THR A 87 -29.76 -15.32 -17.07
C THR A 87 -28.37 -15.13 -17.65
N GLY A 88 -28.21 -14.04 -18.40
CA GLY A 88 -26.90 -13.49 -18.74
C GLY A 88 -26.28 -12.90 -17.48
N GLY A 89 -25.74 -13.75 -16.60
CA GLY A 89 -24.92 -13.31 -15.49
C GLY A 89 -23.61 -12.77 -16.02
N SER A 90 -23.45 -11.45 -16.05
CA SER A 90 -22.16 -10.81 -16.22
C SER A 90 -21.28 -11.14 -15.01
N SER A 91 -20.41 -12.13 -15.15
CA SER A 91 -19.37 -12.41 -14.16
C SER A 91 -18.30 -11.33 -14.26
N VAL A 92 -18.31 -10.39 -13.30
CA VAL A 92 -17.23 -9.42 -13.14
C VAL A 92 -16.04 -10.18 -12.55
N ALA A 93 -15.11 -10.61 -13.40
CA ALA A 93 -13.83 -11.15 -12.96
C ALA A 93 -12.96 -9.98 -12.50
N GLN A 94 -12.88 -9.75 -11.19
CA GLN A 94 -11.96 -8.75 -10.63
C GLN A 94 -10.56 -9.37 -10.58
N GLN A 95 -9.71 -9.05 -11.56
CA GLN A 95 -8.31 -9.44 -11.52
C GLN A 95 -7.55 -8.47 -10.61
N ARG A 96 -7.16 -8.93 -9.43
CA ARG A 96 -6.32 -8.17 -8.49
C ARG A 96 -4.87 -8.57 -8.70
N SER A 97 -4.09 -7.74 -9.38
CA SER A 97 -2.64 -7.91 -9.43
C SER A 97 -2.02 -7.23 -8.21
N VAL A 98 -1.18 -7.97 -7.51
CA VAL A 98 -0.39 -7.49 -6.38
C VAL A 98 1.05 -7.47 -6.83
N SER A 99 1.64 -6.29 -6.93
CA SER A 99 3.08 -6.12 -7.20
C SER A 99 3.73 -5.54 -5.96
N THR A 100 4.76 -6.20 -5.46
CA THR A 100 5.56 -5.73 -4.33
C THR A 100 6.88 -5.19 -4.84
N ARG A 101 7.22 -3.94 -4.50
CA ARG A 101 8.55 -3.36 -4.76
C ARG A 101 9.18 -2.92 -3.44
N PRO A 102 10.49 -3.19 -3.22
CA PRO A 102 11.18 -2.68 -2.04
C PRO A 102 11.42 -1.17 -2.19
N VAL A 103 11.07 -0.39 -1.16
CA VAL A 103 11.32 1.06 -1.11
C VAL A 103 12.10 1.40 0.15
N GLU A 104 13.15 2.18 -0.03
CA GLU A 104 13.93 2.73 1.08
C GLU A 104 13.12 3.87 1.73
N ARG A 105 12.65 3.66 2.96
CA ARG A 105 11.89 4.66 3.73
C ARG A 105 12.58 4.91 5.05
N TYR A 106 12.58 6.17 5.51
CA TYR A 106 13.01 6.47 6.87
C TYR A 106 12.28 5.59 7.89
N VAL A 107 13.00 5.15 8.93
CA VAL A 107 12.35 4.46 10.05
C VAL A 107 11.34 5.40 10.71
N TRP A 108 11.73 6.67 10.86
CA TRP A 108 10.87 7.82 11.13
C TRP A 108 11.37 8.99 10.30
N SER A 109 10.53 9.51 9.41
CA SER A 109 10.84 10.70 8.62
C SER A 109 10.85 11.96 9.50
N PRO A 110 11.54 13.03 9.07
CA PRO A 110 11.52 14.30 9.82
C PRO A 110 10.10 14.82 10.05
N SER A 111 9.22 14.67 9.06
CA SER A 111 7.82 15.09 9.14
C SER A 111 7.03 14.26 10.16
N GLU A 112 7.24 12.95 10.22
CA GLU A 112 6.60 12.08 11.22
C GLU A 112 7.08 12.44 12.63
N ILE A 113 8.38 12.69 12.80
CA ILE A 113 8.94 13.14 14.09
C ILE A 113 8.31 14.45 14.56
N ILE A 114 8.08 15.40 13.65
CA ILE A 114 7.54 16.73 14.00
C ILE A 114 6.03 16.66 14.29
N ASN A 115 5.28 15.88 13.50
CA ASN A 115 3.82 15.98 13.48
C ASN A 115 3.09 14.80 14.13
N GLU A 116 3.70 13.62 14.17
CA GLU A 116 3.01 12.40 14.61
C GLU A 116 3.28 12.06 16.08
N ILE A 117 4.28 12.66 16.73
CA ILE A 117 4.54 12.45 18.16
C ILE A 117 3.48 13.22 18.99
N PRO A 118 2.56 12.54 19.68
CA PRO A 118 1.55 13.21 20.48
C PRO A 118 2.18 13.90 21.70
N THR A 119 1.50 14.91 22.24
CA THR A 119 1.94 15.53 23.50
C THR A 119 1.97 14.49 24.62
N GLY A 120 3.00 14.54 25.46
CA GLY A 120 3.20 13.55 26.52
C GLY A 120 3.75 12.20 26.04
N HIS A 121 4.10 12.06 24.75
CA HIS A 121 4.84 10.90 24.25
C HIS A 121 6.27 11.28 23.85
N ALA A 122 7.13 10.27 23.73
CA ALA A 122 8.46 10.41 23.17
C ALA A 122 8.83 9.21 22.29
N LEU A 123 9.59 9.45 21.24
CA LEU A 123 10.32 8.39 20.54
C LEU A 123 11.61 8.10 21.28
N VAL A 124 11.81 6.83 21.67
CA VAL A 124 12.99 6.39 22.42
C VAL A 124 13.69 5.27 21.65
N SER A 125 15.00 5.44 21.44
CA SER A 125 15.90 4.39 20.93
C SER A 125 16.94 4.12 22.00
N LEU A 126 17.02 2.86 22.45
CA LEU A 126 17.97 2.43 23.46
C LEU A 126 19.17 1.79 22.78
N ALA A 127 20.34 1.93 23.40
CA ALA A 127 21.53 1.19 23.01
C ALA A 127 22.15 0.51 24.23
N THR A 128 22.60 -0.73 24.07
CA THR A 128 23.38 -1.44 25.10
C THR A 128 24.85 -1.06 25.02
N ALA A 129 25.61 -1.32 26.08
CA ALA A 129 27.06 -1.12 26.10
C ALA A 129 27.77 -1.96 25.03
N ASP A 130 27.20 -3.11 24.65
CA ASP A 130 27.72 -3.99 23.60
C ASP A 130 27.46 -3.46 22.18
N GLY A 131 26.81 -2.30 22.04
CA GLY A 131 26.55 -1.64 20.77
C GLY A 131 25.23 -2.03 20.09
N PHE A 132 24.41 -2.89 20.70
CA PHE A 132 23.08 -3.20 20.16
C PHE A 132 22.17 -2.00 20.31
N ARG A 133 21.52 -1.58 19.23
CA ARG A 133 20.55 -0.49 19.21
C ARG A 133 19.15 -1.00 18.90
N THR A 134 18.17 -0.60 19.71
CA THR A 134 16.77 -0.84 19.41
C THR A 134 16.27 0.18 18.38
N PRO A 135 15.37 -0.23 17.46
CA PRO A 135 14.64 0.74 16.66
C PRO A 135 13.89 1.72 17.57
N PRO A 136 13.68 2.97 17.12
CA PRO A 136 12.92 3.96 17.87
C PRO A 136 11.48 3.49 18.10
N VAL A 137 11.05 3.48 19.36
CA VAL A 137 9.69 3.13 19.78
C VAL A 137 8.99 4.35 20.36
N LEU A 138 7.70 4.49 20.07
CA LEU A 138 6.88 5.52 20.69
C LEU A 138 6.47 5.08 22.10
N VAL A 139 6.76 5.92 23.08
CA VAL A 139 6.52 5.66 24.50
C VAL A 139 5.57 6.74 25.04
N ASP A 140 4.53 6.34 25.75
CA ASP A 140 3.71 7.25 26.55
C ASP A 140 4.42 7.56 27.87
N LEU A 141 4.62 8.85 28.16
CA LEU A 141 5.29 9.31 29.38
C LEU A 141 4.30 9.56 30.52
N ARG A 142 3.00 9.39 30.28
CA ARG A 142 1.94 9.68 31.26
C ARG A 142 1.64 8.52 32.22
N GLY A 143 2.16 7.32 31.96
CA GLY A 143 2.06 6.14 32.83
C GLY A 143 0.93 5.19 32.48
#